data_AF-A0A6N7WWN8-F1
#
_entry.id   AF-A0A6N7WWN8-F1
#
_cell.length_a   1.000
_cell.length_b   1.000
_cell.length_c   1.000
_cell.angle_alpha   90.00
_cell.angle_beta   90.00
_cell.angle_gamma   90.00
#
_symmetry.space_group_name_H-M   'P 1'
#
loop_
_entity.id
_entity.type
_entity.pdbx_description
1 polymer ?
#
loop_
_entity_poly.entity_id
_entity_poly.type
_entity_poly.pdbx_seq_one_letter_code
_entity_poly.pdbx_strand_id
1 'polypeptide(L)'
;MLPVILIVIAAIVTLVVLSAQLVWGVLLGLVASAALAALSLVGYRKVCAAKPTERVCPECGSKNVRLCEKGADPAAAKPGFWDITGAIGNVGYDQLAQCRKCGHAEPNVTPEALVMAREDCRKRLMFWAGVTAVCALLSLWMLLF
;
A
#
# COMPACT_ATOMS: atom_id res chain seq x y z
N MET A 1 9.00 -51.26 -27.13
CA MET A 1 8.81 -51.28 -25.66
C MET A 1 9.57 -50.13 -24.99
N LEU A 2 10.91 -50.08 -25.10
CA LEU A 2 11.74 -49.02 -24.49
C LEU A 2 11.34 -47.56 -24.81
N PRO A 3 11.06 -47.16 -26.08
CA PRO A 3 10.70 -45.77 -26.37
C PRO A 3 9.34 -45.37 -25.78
N VAL A 4 8.39 -46.31 -25.71
CA VAL A 4 7.07 -46.09 -25.09
C VAL A 4 7.21 -45.88 -23.58
N ILE A 5 8.05 -46.68 -22.92
CA ILE A 5 8.32 -46.54 -21.49
C ILE A 5 8.95 -45.17 -21.18
N LEU A 6 9.90 -44.72 -22.00
CA LEU A 6 10.54 -43.41 -21.82
C LEU A 6 9.56 -42.24 -21.99
N ILE A 7 8.65 -42.31 -22.96
CA ILE A 7 7.61 -41.29 -23.17
C ILE A 7 6.67 -41.23 -21.97
N VAL A 8 6.24 -42.38 -21.45
CA VAL A 8 5.35 -42.44 -20.27
C VAL A 8 6.05 -41.85 -19.04
N ILE A 9 7.32 -42.17 -18.80
CA ILE A 9 8.09 -41.61 -17.69
C ILE A 9 8.22 -40.08 -17.84
N ALA A 10 8.56 -39.60 -19.04
CA ALA A 10 8.66 -38.16 -19.30
C ALA A 10 7.34 -37.43 -19.03
N ALA A 11 6.20 -38.01 -19.45
CA ALA A 11 4.88 -37.45 -19.19
C ALA A 11 4.52 -37.39 -17.70
N ILE A 12 4.89 -38.42 -16.92
CA ILE A 12 4.68 -38.42 -15.47
C ILE A 12 5.54 -37.34 -14.81
N VAL A 13 6.82 -37.23 -15.20
CA VAL A 13 7.73 -36.22 -14.64
C VAL A 13 7.23 -34.80 -14.95
N THR A 14 6.78 -34.53 -16.18
CA THR A 14 6.24 -33.20 -16.51
C THR A 14 4.97 -32.88 -15.74
N LEU A 15 4.06 -33.86 -15.56
CA LEU A 15 2.86 -33.69 -14.74
C LEU A 15 3.20 -33.36 -13.27
N VAL A 16 4.18 -34.06 -12.70
CA VAL A 16 4.65 -33.83 -11.32
C VAL A 16 5.28 -32.44 -11.18
N VAL A 17 6.09 -32.03 -12.14
CA VAL A 17 6.71 -30.69 -12.13
C VAL A 17 5.66 -29.59 -12.25
N LEU A 18 4.70 -29.73 -13.15
CA LEU A 18 3.62 -28.74 -13.35
C LEU A 18 2.72 -28.61 -12.11
N SER A 19 2.35 -29.73 -11.48
CA SER A 19 1.57 -29.72 -10.24
C SER A 19 2.35 -29.09 -9.08
N ALA A 20 3.65 -29.40 -8.94
CA ALA A 20 4.50 -28.75 -7.95
C ALA A 20 4.63 -27.24 -8.17
N GLN A 21 4.78 -26.79 -9.42
CA GLN A 21 4.83 -25.37 -9.77
C GLN A 21 3.51 -24.65 -9.44
N LEU A 22 2.37 -25.29 -9.69
CA LEU A 22 1.05 -24.77 -9.30
C LEU A 22 0.94 -24.59 -7.79
N VAL A 23 1.33 -25.59 -6.99
CA VAL A 23 1.27 -25.52 -5.52
C VAL A 23 2.16 -24.40 -4.98
N TRP A 24 3.42 -24.32 -5.44
CA TRP A 24 4.33 -23.25 -5.03
C TRP A 24 3.87 -21.87 -5.51
N GLY A 25 3.31 -21.77 -6.72
CA GLY A 25 2.75 -20.52 -7.25
C GLY A 25 1.58 -20.01 -6.41
N VAL A 26 0.68 -20.91 -6.00
CA VAL A 26 -0.45 -20.56 -5.12
C VAL A 26 0.03 -20.15 -3.72
N LEU A 27 0.98 -20.88 -3.13
CA LEU A 27 1.57 -20.53 -1.82
C LEU A 27 2.24 -19.15 -1.85
N LEU A 28 3.09 -18.90 -2.84
CA LEU A 28 3.76 -17.60 -2.99
C LEU A 28 2.76 -16.48 -3.27
N GLY A 29 1.73 -16.74 -4.09
CA GLY A 29 0.64 -15.81 -4.35
C GLY A 29 -0.14 -15.46 -3.09
N LEU A 30 -0.42 -16.44 -2.23
CA LEU A 30 -1.11 -16.24 -0.95
C LEU A 30 -0.26 -15.40 0.00
N VAL A 31 1.04 -15.70 0.13
CA VAL A 31 1.95 -14.93 0.99
C VAL A 31 2.08 -13.49 0.48
N ALA A 32 2.26 -13.30 -0.83
CA ALA A 32 2.40 -11.97 -1.43
C ALA A 32 1.11 -11.13 -1.28
N SER A 33 -0.04 -11.72 -1.58
CA SER A 33 -1.34 -11.04 -1.43
C SER A 33 -1.67 -10.70 0.03
N ALA A 34 -1.37 -11.59 0.97
CA ALA A 34 -1.52 -11.35 2.39
C ALA A 34 -0.59 -10.21 2.88
N ALA A 35 0.66 -10.17 2.40
CA ALA A 35 1.58 -9.09 2.72
C ALA A 35 1.07 -7.73 2.20
N LEU A 36 0.54 -7.68 0.98
CA LEU A 36 -0.03 -6.47 0.40
C LEU A 36 -1.34 -6.03 1.10
N ALA A 37 -2.15 -6.99 1.55
CA ALA A 37 -3.31 -6.72 2.40
C ALA A 37 -2.88 -6.13 3.77
N ALA A 38 -1.82 -6.66 4.38
CA ALA A 38 -1.29 -6.13 5.64
C ALA A 38 -0.73 -4.71 5.47
N LEU A 39 0.04 -4.45 4.42
CA LEU A 39 0.59 -3.12 4.13
C LEU A 39 -0.54 -2.10 3.87
N SER A 40 -1.57 -2.48 3.11
CA SER A 40 -2.73 -1.61 2.89
C SER A 40 -3.55 -1.37 4.16
N LEU A 41 -3.63 -2.34 5.08
CA LEU A 41 -4.23 -2.15 6.40
C LEU A 41 -3.45 -1.14 7.26
N VAL A 42 -2.12 -1.25 7.28
CA VAL A 42 -1.25 -0.30 7.99
C VAL A 42 -1.42 1.10 7.41
N GLY A 43 -1.41 1.23 6.09
CA GLY A 43 -1.69 2.49 5.39
C GLY A 43 -3.05 3.07 5.78
N TYR A 44 -4.10 2.25 5.71
CA TYR A 44 -5.45 2.65 6.11
C TYR A 44 -5.52 3.15 7.56
N ARG A 45 -4.86 2.47 8.51
CA ARG A 45 -4.81 2.89 9.92
C ARG A 45 -4.09 4.24 10.08
N LYS A 46 -2.96 4.43 9.41
CA LYS A 46 -2.23 5.71 9.43
C LYS A 46 -3.08 6.85 8.88
N VAL A 47 -3.79 6.64 7.76
CA VAL A 47 -4.69 7.65 7.17
C VAL A 47 -5.86 7.98 8.10
N CYS A 48 -6.45 6.97 8.75
CA CYS A 48 -7.55 7.19 9.69
C CYS A 48 -7.13 7.96 10.95
N ALA A 49 -5.87 7.85 11.36
CA ALA A 49 -5.31 8.59 12.49
C ALA A 49 -4.85 10.01 12.10
N ALA A 50 -4.66 10.28 10.81
CA ALA A 50 -4.24 11.58 10.32
C ALA A 50 -5.36 12.62 10.49
N LYS A 51 -4.97 13.82 10.91
CA LYS A 51 -5.85 14.98 11.02
C LYS A 51 -5.53 15.97 9.90
N PRO A 52 -6.53 16.72 9.41
CA PRO A 52 -6.28 17.81 8.47
C PRO A 52 -5.40 18.87 9.13
N THR A 53 -4.56 19.55 8.34
CA THR A 53 -3.75 20.64 8.85
C THR A 53 -4.64 21.81 9.25
N GLU A 54 -4.67 22.13 10.54
CA GLU A 54 -5.28 23.36 11.01
C GLU A 54 -4.45 24.55 10.52
N ARG A 55 -5.08 25.66 10.11
CA ARG A 55 -4.36 26.90 9.71
C ARG A 55 -3.81 27.66 10.93
N VAL A 56 -3.16 26.94 11.83
CA VAL A 56 -2.54 27.45 13.05
C VAL A 56 -1.15 26.86 13.12
N CYS A 57 -0.13 27.71 13.15
CA CYS A 57 1.24 27.23 13.24
C CYS A 57 1.48 26.48 14.56
N PRO A 58 2.00 25.23 14.55
CA PRO A 58 2.21 24.45 15.77
C PRO A 58 3.31 25.03 16.68
N GLU A 59 4.29 25.72 16.11
CA GLU A 59 5.42 26.31 16.85
C GLU A 59 5.03 27.60 17.59
N CYS A 60 4.25 28.47 16.96
CA CYS A 60 4.00 29.83 17.47
C CYS A 60 2.52 30.17 17.70
N GLY A 61 1.60 29.24 17.43
CA GLY A 61 0.15 29.43 17.59
C GLY A 61 -0.46 30.49 16.67
N SER A 62 0.30 31.03 15.71
CA SER A 62 -0.19 32.11 14.86
C SER A 62 -1.10 31.57 13.76
N LYS A 63 -2.20 32.28 13.49
CA LYS A 63 -3.12 32.01 12.38
C LYS A 63 -2.61 32.54 11.02
N ASN A 64 -1.43 33.16 11.01
CA ASN A 64 -0.83 33.78 9.82
C ASN A 64 -0.06 32.74 8.99
N VAL A 65 -0.80 31.74 8.49
CA VAL A 65 -0.30 30.65 7.64
C VAL A 65 -0.69 30.92 6.19
N ARG A 66 0.27 30.88 5.26
CA ARG A 66 0.04 30.97 3.80
C ARG A 66 0.31 29.62 3.14
N LEU A 67 -0.36 29.36 2.03
CA LEU A 67 -0.06 28.22 1.18
C LEU A 67 1.02 28.64 0.17
N CYS A 68 2.06 27.83 0.07
CA CYS A 68 3.18 27.99 -0.86
C CYS A 68 3.31 26.71 -1.69
N GLU A 69 3.66 26.82 -2.97
CA GLU A 69 3.87 25.63 -3.80
C GLU A 69 5.16 24.89 -3.41
N LYS A 70 5.20 23.60 -3.73
CA LYS A 70 6.26 22.62 -3.46
C LYS A 70 7.55 22.93 -4.25
N GLY A 71 8.16 24.07 -3.92
CA GLY A 71 9.48 24.51 -4.37
C GLY A 71 10.16 25.43 -3.36
N ALA A 72 9.49 25.75 -2.24
CA ALA A 72 9.93 26.79 -1.32
C ALA A 72 10.79 26.29 -0.14
N ASP A 73 10.76 25.01 0.26
CA ASP A 73 11.54 24.59 1.43
C ASP A 73 11.87 23.07 1.47
N PRO A 74 13.15 22.67 1.32
CA PRO A 74 13.57 21.28 1.45
C PRO A 74 13.48 20.74 2.90
N ALA A 75 13.38 21.62 3.90
CA ALA A 75 13.29 21.23 5.32
C ALA A 75 11.90 20.71 5.73
N ALA A 76 10.85 20.99 4.94
CA ALA A 76 9.48 20.49 5.17
C ALA A 76 9.35 18.98 4.88
N ALA A 77 10.38 18.35 4.29
CA ALA A 77 10.49 16.91 4.12
C ALA A 77 10.86 16.20 5.44
N LYS A 78 10.05 16.36 6.50
CA LYS A 78 10.25 15.60 7.75
C LYS A 78 10.03 14.09 7.52
N PRO A 79 10.79 13.20 8.18
CA PRO A 79 10.74 11.75 7.98
C PRO A 79 9.39 11.11 8.34
N GLY A 80 8.67 11.62 9.35
CA GLY A 80 7.36 11.08 9.76
C GLY A 80 6.21 11.37 8.77
N PHE A 81 6.40 12.34 7.87
CA PHE A 81 5.46 12.61 6.79
C PHE A 81 5.54 11.52 5.71
N TRP A 82 6.76 11.10 5.36
CA TRP A 82 7.01 9.98 4.45
C TRP A 82 6.42 8.65 4.92
N ASP A 83 6.29 8.50 6.23
CA ASP A 83 5.68 7.33 6.86
C ASP A 83 4.18 7.18 6.55
N ILE A 84 3.49 8.28 6.26
CA ILE A 84 2.08 8.31 5.87
C ILE A 84 1.97 8.42 4.34
N THR A 85 2.83 9.20 3.68
CA THR A 85 2.80 9.39 2.22
C THR A 85 3.27 8.18 1.43
N GLY A 86 4.17 7.35 1.96
CA GLY A 86 4.57 6.07 1.33
C GLY A 86 3.42 5.07 1.20
N ALA A 87 2.38 5.20 2.04
CA ALA A 87 1.15 4.42 1.93
C ALA A 87 0.12 5.04 0.97
N ILE A 88 0.29 6.32 0.60
CA ILE A 88 -0.70 7.14 -0.12
C ILE A 88 -0.01 7.80 -1.32
N GLY A 89 0.20 7.06 -2.40
CA GLY A 89 0.83 7.58 -3.62
C GLY A 89 0.00 8.60 -4.40
N ASN A 90 -1.25 8.89 -3.99
CA ASN A 90 -2.23 9.67 -4.75
C ASN A 90 -2.62 11.01 -4.14
N VAL A 91 -2.10 11.37 -2.96
CA VAL A 91 -2.36 12.70 -2.41
C VAL A 91 -1.35 13.67 -3.01
N GLY A 92 -1.85 14.65 -3.75
CA GLY A 92 -1.05 15.78 -4.21
C GLY A 92 -0.53 16.55 -3.01
N TYR A 93 0.79 16.49 -2.80
CA TYR A 93 1.47 17.22 -1.72
C TYR A 93 2.14 18.47 -2.27
N ASP A 94 1.44 19.14 -3.19
CA ASP A 94 2.00 20.18 -4.06
C ASP A 94 1.96 21.55 -3.37
N GLN A 95 1.35 21.61 -2.18
CA GLN A 95 1.20 22.80 -1.36
C GLN A 95 1.75 22.57 0.05
N LEU A 96 2.54 23.53 0.53
CA LEU A 96 3.06 23.64 1.88
C LEU A 96 2.32 24.78 2.59
N ALA A 97 1.91 24.55 3.83
CA ALA A 97 1.46 25.58 4.76
C ALA A 97 2.68 26.20 5.46
N GLN A 98 3.01 27.46 5.12
CA GLN A 98 4.12 28.19 5.70
C GLN A 98 3.64 29.31 6.64
N CYS A 99 4.14 29.31 7.86
CA CYS A 99 3.89 30.38 8.82
C CYS A 99 4.74 31.61 8.50
N ARG A 100 4.10 32.77 8.35
CA ARG A 100 4.80 34.03 8.05
C ARG A 100 5.60 34.59 9.23
N LYS A 101 5.29 34.16 10.46
CA LYS A 101 5.86 34.70 11.69
C LYS A 101 7.16 34.01 12.10
N CYS A 102 7.20 32.69 12.00
CA CYS A 102 8.37 31.88 12.36
C CYS A 102 9.01 31.16 11.17
N GLY A 103 8.47 31.28 9.96
CA GLY A 103 8.97 30.60 8.77
C GLY A 103 8.68 29.09 8.72
N HIS A 104 8.09 28.52 9.77
CA HIS A 104 7.80 27.08 9.84
C HIS A 104 6.91 26.63 8.68
N ALA A 105 7.36 25.62 7.94
CA ALA A 105 6.65 25.03 6.81
C ALA A 105 6.27 23.58 7.13
N GLU A 106 5.00 23.26 6.91
CA GLU A 106 4.47 21.90 6.98
C GLU A 106 3.68 21.58 5.71
N PRO A 107 3.59 20.31 5.29
CA PRO A 107 2.78 19.94 4.14
C PRO A 107 1.29 20.19 4.40
N ASN A 108 0.62 20.88 3.48
CA ASN A 108 -0.80 21.16 3.61
C ASN A 108 -1.61 19.89 3.31
N VAL A 109 -2.29 19.36 4.33
CA VAL A 109 -3.15 18.19 4.20
C VAL A 109 -4.60 18.65 4.28
N THR A 110 -5.25 18.72 3.12
CA THR A 110 -6.66 19.10 3.04
C THR A 110 -7.57 17.96 3.51
N PRO A 111 -8.74 18.26 4.09
CA PRO A 111 -9.68 17.23 4.50
C PRO A 111 -10.16 16.39 3.31
N GLU A 112 -10.30 16.98 2.12
CA GLU A 112 -10.67 16.26 0.89
C GLU A 112 -9.58 15.26 0.48
N ALA A 113 -8.30 15.64 0.60
CA ALA A 113 -7.18 14.74 0.32
C ALA A 113 -7.15 13.53 1.26
N LEU A 114 -7.47 13.72 2.55
CA LEU A 114 -7.58 12.61 3.51
C LEU A 114 -8.75 11.66 3.19
N VAL A 115 -9.89 12.20 2.77
CA VAL A 115 -11.04 11.39 2.35
C VAL A 115 -10.69 10.54 1.13
N MET A 116 -10.09 11.16 0.10
CA MET A 116 -9.65 10.42 -1.11
C MET A 116 -8.61 9.35 -0.76
N ALA A 117 -7.61 9.68 0.06
CA ALA A 117 -6.60 8.74 0.51
C ALA A 117 -7.18 7.54 1.26
N ARG A 118 -8.17 7.80 2.12
CA ARG A 118 -8.85 6.76 2.91
C ARG A 118 -9.62 5.81 1.99
N GLU A 119 -10.27 6.36 0.99
CA GLU A 119 -11.02 5.56 0.02
C GLU A 119 -10.10 4.72 -0.87
N ASP A 120 -8.98 5.29 -1.34
CA ASP A 120 -7.96 4.56 -2.11
C ASP A 120 -7.34 3.42 -1.30
N CYS A 121 -6.97 3.69 -0.04
CA CYS A 121 -6.45 2.64 0.86
C CYS A 121 -7.50 1.55 1.10
N ARG A 122 -8.77 1.93 1.28
CA ARG A 122 -9.86 0.97 1.46
C ARG A 122 -10.07 0.11 0.21
N LYS A 123 -10.05 0.69 -0.99
CA LYS A 123 -10.16 -0.04 -2.27
C LYS A 123 -9.02 -1.03 -2.44
N ARG A 124 -7.78 -0.61 -2.18
CA ARG A 124 -6.60 -1.49 -2.22
C ARG A 124 -6.69 -2.62 -1.21
N LEU A 125 -7.11 -2.31 0.02
CA LEU A 125 -7.31 -3.32 1.07
C LEU A 125 -8.37 -4.35 0.66
N MET A 126 -9.52 -3.90 0.16
CA MET A 126 -10.59 -4.80 -0.30
C MET A 126 -10.12 -5.67 -1.48
N PHE A 127 -9.37 -5.10 -2.42
CA PHE A 127 -8.80 -5.85 -3.53
C PHE A 127 -7.84 -6.94 -3.06
N TRP A 128 -6.82 -6.59 -2.27
CA TRP A 128 -5.82 -7.57 -1.82
C TRP A 128 -6.40 -8.58 -0.83
N ALA A 129 -7.33 -8.18 0.03
CA ALA A 129 -8.07 -9.12 0.89
C ALA A 129 -8.90 -10.11 0.05
N GLY A 130 -9.55 -9.64 -1.02
CA GLY A 130 -10.28 -10.50 -1.96
C GLY A 130 -9.37 -11.50 -2.67
N VAL A 131 -8.23 -11.03 -3.21
CA VAL A 131 -7.22 -11.91 -3.83
C VAL A 131 -6.71 -12.95 -2.82
N THR A 132 -6.39 -12.53 -1.60
CA THR A 132 -5.92 -13.42 -0.54
C THR A 132 -6.98 -14.48 -0.20
N ALA A 133 -8.26 -14.11 -0.12
CA ALA A 133 -9.35 -15.04 0.14
C ALA A 133 -9.51 -16.07 -0.98
N VAL A 134 -9.41 -15.65 -2.25
CA VAL A 134 -9.46 -16.56 -3.40
C VAL A 134 -8.26 -17.51 -3.40
N CYS A 135 -7.05 -17.01 -3.16
CA CYS A 135 -5.86 -17.84 -3.02
C CYS A 135 -5.98 -18.83 -1.86
N ALA A 136 -6.56 -18.43 -0.73
CA ALA A 136 -6.78 -19.30 0.42
C ALA A 136 -7.81 -20.40 0.13
N LEU A 137 -8.91 -20.07 -0.54
CA LEU A 137 -9.92 -21.06 -0.97
C LEU A 137 -9.34 -22.05 -1.98
N LEU A 138 -8.55 -21.58 -2.96
CA LEU A 138 -7.84 -22.45 -3.90
C LEU A 138 -6.83 -23.35 -3.20
N SER A 139 -6.07 -22.80 -2.23
CA SER A 139 -5.13 -23.59 -1.42
C SER A 139 -5.85 -24.68 -0.61
N LEU A 140 -6.98 -24.34 0.00
CA LEU A 140 -7.79 -25.29 0.76
C LEU A 140 -8.38 -26.39 -0.14
N TRP A 141 -8.84 -26.01 -1.34
CA TRP A 141 -9.34 -26.98 -2.32
C TRP A 141 -8.25 -27.95 -2.76
N MET A 142 -7.04 -27.47 -3.06
CA MET A 142 -5.87 -28.29 -3.41
C MET A 142 -5.35 -29.18 -2.27
N LEU A 143 -5.65 -28.85 -1.00
CA LEU A 143 -5.30 -29.68 0.14
C LEU A 143 -6.34 -30.77 0.44
N LEU A 144 -7.60 -30.53 0.05
CA LEU A 144 -8.72 -31.43 0.31
C LEU A 144 -9.00 -32.41 -0.83
N PHE A 145 -8.53 -32.11 -2.05
CA PHE A 145 -8.67 -32.92 -3.26
C PHE A 145 -7.31 -33.19 -3.90
#